data_AF-A0A820SC87-F1
#
_entry.id   AF-A0A820SC87-F1
#
_cell.length_a   1.000
_cell.length_b   1.000
_cell.length_c   1.000
_cell.angle_alpha   90.00
_cell.angle_beta   90.00
_cell.angle_gamma   90.00
#
_symmetry.space_group_name_H-M   'P 1'
#
loop_
_entity.id
_entity.type
_entity.pdbx_description
1 polymer ?
#
loop_
_entity_poly.entity_id
_entity_poly.type
_entity_poly.pdbx_seq_one_letter_code
_entity_poly.pdbx_strand_id
1 'polypeptide(L)'
;MSMNIANDLEKKIVDWLDRHRNRFELDIHEGSLRPLTPTSYTYSGPGTSITIGFKKSLKQGTINLEELRENFDFIALDKLPLIGLDVPSNWQVYPQTPVSSFDEGVHIDSYENNQLRMTIVTSFFAIYGMQNQEHPIMDKAADEGTYVQVRRNFEGVIKLDLTLVIE
;
A
#
# COMPACT_ATOMS: atom_id res chain seq x y z
N MET A 1 -25.68 -3.42 -19.11
CA MET A 1 -25.82 -3.95 -17.73
C MET A 1 -24.65 -3.60 -16.81
N SER A 2 -23.56 -2.96 -17.29
CA SER A 2 -22.40 -2.57 -16.46
C SER A 2 -22.65 -1.38 -15.53
N MET A 3 -23.61 -0.51 -15.85
CA MET A 3 -23.87 0.75 -15.13
C MET A 3 -24.26 0.57 -13.64
N ASN A 4 -24.68 -0.64 -13.23
CA ASN A 4 -25.09 -0.87 -11.84
C ASN A 4 -23.90 -1.17 -10.92
N ILE A 5 -22.86 -1.86 -11.42
CA ILE A 5 -21.77 -2.36 -10.56
C ILE A 5 -20.85 -1.23 -10.08
N ALA A 6 -20.50 -0.28 -10.96
CA ALA A 6 -19.65 0.85 -10.58
C ALA A 6 -20.33 1.76 -9.54
N ASN A 7 -21.63 2.05 -9.72
CA ASN A 7 -22.42 2.84 -8.79
C ASN A 7 -22.59 2.12 -7.43
N ASP A 8 -22.85 0.81 -7.46
CA ASP A 8 -22.92 0.00 -6.24
C ASP A 8 -21.56 -0.01 -5.52
N LEU A 9 -20.46 -0.12 -6.25
CA LEU A 9 -19.11 -0.09 -5.68
C LEU A 9 -18.75 1.28 -5.10
N GLU A 10 -19.12 2.38 -5.77
CA GLU A 10 -18.97 3.74 -5.24
C GLU A 10 -19.67 3.89 -3.89
N LYS A 11 -20.93 3.44 -3.82
CA LYS A 11 -21.70 3.44 -2.58
C LYS A 11 -21.04 2.59 -1.49
N LYS A 12 -20.57 1.38 -1.83
CA LYS A 12 -19.82 0.53 -0.89
C LYS A 12 -18.55 1.21 -0.36
N ILE A 13 -17.83 1.94 -1.21
CA ILE A 13 -16.63 2.70 -0.81
C ILE A 13 -17.00 3.83 0.16
N VAL A 14 -18.06 4.61 -0.15
CA VAL A 14 -18.55 5.67 0.75
C VAL A 14 -18.99 5.09 2.09
N ASP A 15 -19.80 4.03 2.08
CA ASP A 15 -20.27 3.35 3.30
C ASP A 15 -19.09 2.75 4.09
N TRP A 16 -18.04 2.28 3.42
CA TRP A 16 -16.82 1.82 4.07
C TRP A 16 -16.07 2.97 4.75
N LEU A 17 -15.87 4.09 4.06
CA LEU A 17 -15.22 5.28 4.63
C LEU A 17 -15.98 5.81 5.86
N ASP A 18 -17.31 5.87 5.78
CA ASP A 18 -18.16 6.35 6.87
C ASP A 18 -18.10 5.42 8.10
N ARG A 19 -18.17 4.09 7.89
CA ARG A 19 -18.04 3.10 8.97
C ARG A 19 -16.68 3.16 9.66
N HIS A 20 -15.61 3.44 8.92
CA HIS A 20 -14.26 3.57 9.47
C HIS A 20 -13.92 5.01 9.88
N ARG A 21 -14.89 5.95 9.82
CA ARG A 21 -14.72 7.36 10.20
C ARG A 21 -13.55 8.04 9.47
N ASN A 22 -13.40 7.74 8.19
CA ASN A 22 -12.28 8.22 7.36
C ASN A 22 -10.91 7.83 7.96
N ARG A 23 -10.77 6.58 8.43
CA ARG A 23 -9.51 5.99 8.84
C ARG A 23 -9.28 4.67 8.12
N PHE A 24 -8.06 4.48 7.65
CA PHE A 24 -7.57 3.25 7.04
C PHE A 24 -6.57 2.62 8.00
N GLU A 25 -6.76 1.34 8.31
CA GLU A 25 -5.85 0.57 9.15
C GLU A 25 -5.48 -0.73 8.42
N LEU A 26 -4.19 -1.03 8.35
CA LEU A 26 -3.67 -2.25 7.73
C LEU A 26 -2.51 -2.79 8.56
N ASP A 27 -2.66 -4.00 9.05
CA ASP A 27 -1.61 -4.70 9.79
C ASP A 27 -1.12 -5.89 8.94
N ILE A 28 0.18 -5.95 8.67
CA ILE A 28 0.84 -7.02 7.92
C ILE A 28 1.86 -7.69 8.83
N HIS A 29 1.60 -8.93 9.22
CA HIS A 29 2.42 -9.68 10.19
C HIS A 29 3.20 -10.85 9.60
N GLU A 30 3.02 -11.12 8.31
CA GLU A 30 3.61 -12.27 7.65
C GLU A 30 4.23 -11.89 6.30
N GLY A 31 5.37 -12.49 6.02
CA GLY A 31 6.10 -12.37 4.76
C GLY A 31 7.49 -11.77 4.93
N SER A 32 8.09 -11.41 3.80
CA SER A 32 9.47 -10.94 3.78
C SER A 32 9.65 -9.76 2.86
N LEU A 33 10.46 -8.81 3.33
CA LEU A 33 11.07 -7.76 2.52
C LEU A 33 12.29 -8.36 1.83
N ARG A 34 12.22 -8.48 0.50
CA ARG A 34 13.29 -9.06 -0.32
C ARG A 34 14.00 -7.98 -1.11
N PRO A 35 15.30 -8.11 -1.41
CA PRO A 35 16.01 -7.12 -2.22
C PRO A 35 15.33 -6.93 -3.57
N LEU A 36 15.04 -5.67 -3.92
CA LEU A 36 14.64 -5.26 -5.27
C LEU A 36 15.84 -4.63 -6.00
N THR A 37 16.59 -3.80 -5.28
CA THR A 37 17.88 -3.23 -5.71
C THR A 37 18.88 -3.35 -4.56
N PRO A 38 20.16 -3.00 -4.74
CA PRO A 38 21.13 -2.99 -3.64
C PRO A 38 20.73 -2.10 -2.46
N THR A 39 19.77 -1.19 -2.63
CA THR A 39 19.37 -0.20 -1.62
C THR A 39 17.87 -0.20 -1.35
N SER A 40 17.11 -1.14 -1.90
CA SER A 40 15.66 -1.20 -1.67
C SER A 40 15.16 -2.63 -1.52
N TYR A 41 14.12 -2.77 -0.70
CA TYR A 41 13.52 -4.05 -0.36
C TYR A 41 12.01 -3.96 -0.55
N THR A 42 11.44 -4.97 -1.18
CA THR A 42 10.02 -5.01 -1.51
C THR A 42 9.35 -6.20 -0.83
N TYR A 43 8.19 -5.92 -0.24
CA TYR A 43 7.20 -6.90 0.16
C TYR A 43 6.16 -7.01 -0.95
N SER A 44 5.89 -8.25 -1.39
CA SER A 44 4.86 -8.55 -2.38
C SER A 44 3.87 -9.55 -1.78
N GLY A 45 2.75 -9.03 -1.27
CA GLY A 45 1.67 -9.81 -0.67
C GLY A 45 0.43 -9.91 -1.57
N PRO A 46 -0.62 -10.63 -1.13
CA PRO A 46 -1.89 -10.68 -1.85
C PRO A 46 -2.46 -9.27 -2.07
N GLY A 47 -2.40 -8.82 -3.32
CA GLY A 47 -2.87 -7.51 -3.71
C GLY A 47 -2.02 -6.33 -3.25
N THR A 48 -0.97 -6.52 -2.44
CA THR A 48 -0.20 -5.43 -1.81
C THR A 48 1.26 -5.43 -2.28
N SER A 49 1.83 -4.26 -2.55
CA SER A 49 3.27 -4.09 -2.77
C SER A 49 3.78 -2.92 -1.93
N ILE A 50 4.82 -3.16 -1.13
CA ILE A 50 5.43 -2.12 -0.30
C ILE A 50 6.93 -2.15 -0.54
N THR A 51 7.51 -1.02 -0.93
CA THR A 51 8.96 -0.90 -1.14
C THR A 51 9.55 0.05 -0.12
N ILE A 52 10.62 -0.37 0.54
CA ILE A 52 11.39 0.41 1.50
C ILE A 52 12.77 0.66 0.91
N GLY A 53 13.15 1.93 0.80
CA GLY A 53 14.45 2.37 0.33
C GLY A 53 15.36 2.80 1.48
N PHE A 54 16.64 2.54 1.31
CA PHE A 54 17.72 2.98 2.19
C PHE A 54 18.77 3.76 1.39
N LYS A 55 19.46 4.71 2.03
CA LYS A 55 20.51 5.54 1.43
C LYS A 55 21.74 4.73 1.02
N LYS A 56 21.93 3.56 1.63
CA LYS A 56 23.07 2.66 1.43
C LYS A 56 22.60 1.22 1.46
N SER A 57 23.39 0.35 0.83
CA SER A 57 23.16 -1.09 0.91
C SER A 57 23.31 -1.61 2.32
N LEU A 58 22.36 -2.41 2.76
CA LEU A 58 22.42 -3.07 4.06
C LEU A 58 23.37 -4.27 3.95
N LYS A 59 24.14 -4.52 5.00
CA LYS A 59 25.06 -5.67 5.07
C LYS A 59 24.66 -6.59 6.20
N GLN A 60 24.67 -7.89 5.90
CA GLN A 60 24.33 -8.89 6.90
C GLN A 60 25.32 -8.85 8.08
N GLY A 61 24.80 -8.96 9.30
CA GLY A 61 25.60 -9.03 10.53
C GLY A 61 26.16 -7.71 11.04
N THR A 62 26.06 -6.60 10.30
CA THR A 62 26.44 -5.27 10.79
C THR A 62 25.24 -4.41 11.18
N ILE A 63 24.08 -4.71 10.59
CA ILE A 63 22.92 -3.85 10.72
C ILE A 63 22.22 -3.97 12.07
N ASN A 64 21.86 -2.82 12.62
CA ASN A 64 21.06 -2.69 13.82
C ASN A 64 19.94 -1.64 13.61
N LEU A 65 19.09 -1.47 14.61
CA LEU A 65 17.96 -0.55 14.56
C LEU A 65 18.36 0.91 14.29
N GLU A 66 19.47 1.38 14.86
CA GLU A 66 19.95 2.75 14.68
C GLU A 66 20.43 2.95 13.23
N GLU A 67 21.21 2.00 12.71
CA GLU A 67 21.68 2.04 11.31
C GLU A 67 20.51 2.01 10.31
N LEU A 68 19.46 1.22 10.57
CA LEU A 68 18.24 1.21 9.75
C LEU A 68 17.55 2.58 9.75
N ARG A 69 17.44 3.23 10.90
CA ARG A 69 16.79 4.55 11.04
C ARG A 69 17.59 5.64 10.34
N GLU A 70 18.91 5.67 10.51
CA GLU A 70 19.77 6.69 9.89
C GLU A 70 19.82 6.54 8.36
N ASN A 71 19.84 5.30 7.88
CA ASN A 71 19.90 4.99 6.46
C ASN A 71 18.52 4.92 5.79
N PHE A 72 17.40 5.01 6.51
CA PHE A 72 16.09 5.08 5.87
C PHE A 72 16.01 6.26 4.89
N ASP A 73 15.45 6.02 3.71
CA ASP A 73 15.33 7.00 2.63
C ASP A 73 13.88 7.24 2.23
N PHE A 74 13.13 6.17 1.93
CA PHE A 74 11.73 6.30 1.54
C PHE A 74 10.93 5.02 1.77
N ILE A 75 9.61 5.16 1.74
CA ILE A 75 8.66 4.07 1.52
C ILE A 75 7.75 4.40 0.33
N ALA A 76 7.40 3.38 -0.44
CA ALA A 76 6.40 3.43 -1.50
C ALA A 76 5.30 2.40 -1.20
N LEU A 77 4.04 2.82 -1.31
CA LEU A 77 2.86 2.03 -0.98
C LEU A 77 2.00 1.81 -2.22
N ASP A 78 1.98 0.58 -2.71
CA ASP A 78 1.25 0.20 -3.91
C ASP A 78 0.13 -0.79 -3.59
N LYS A 79 -1.04 -0.53 -4.16
CA LYS A 79 -2.20 -1.44 -4.15
C LYS A 79 -2.65 -1.87 -2.74
N LEU A 80 -2.72 -0.96 -1.78
CA LEU A 80 -3.15 -1.33 -0.42
C LEU A 80 -4.60 -1.87 -0.40
N PRO A 81 -4.87 -3.01 0.23
CA PRO A 81 -6.21 -3.60 0.27
C PRO A 81 -7.09 -2.88 1.27
N LEU A 82 -8.34 -2.60 0.89
CA LEU A 82 -9.35 -2.02 1.77
C LEU A 82 -10.03 -3.13 2.57
N ILE A 83 -9.46 -3.47 3.72
CA ILE A 83 -9.96 -4.56 4.58
C ILE A 83 -11.44 -4.32 4.94
N GLY A 84 -12.29 -5.33 4.75
CA GLY A 84 -13.72 -5.24 5.01
C GLY A 84 -14.56 -4.54 3.92
N LEU A 85 -13.94 -4.12 2.81
CA LEU A 85 -14.67 -3.73 1.60
C LEU A 85 -14.88 -4.96 0.71
N ASP A 86 -16.14 -5.27 0.40
CA ASP A 86 -16.50 -6.33 -0.54
C ASP A 86 -16.37 -5.84 -1.99
N VAL A 87 -15.24 -6.18 -2.61
CA VAL A 87 -14.89 -5.81 -3.98
C VAL A 87 -15.16 -6.98 -4.93
N PRO A 88 -15.88 -6.77 -6.05
CA PRO A 88 -16.07 -7.83 -7.04
C PRO A 88 -14.73 -8.38 -7.56
N SER A 89 -14.64 -9.68 -7.83
CA SER A 89 -13.38 -10.36 -8.15
C SER A 89 -12.65 -9.83 -9.40
N ASN A 90 -13.39 -9.21 -10.32
CA ASN A 90 -12.85 -8.60 -11.52
C ASN A 90 -12.55 -7.10 -11.37
N TRP A 91 -12.55 -6.56 -10.15
CA TRP A 91 -12.18 -5.18 -9.85
C TRP A 91 -10.92 -5.12 -8.99
N GLN A 92 -10.11 -4.08 -9.23
CA GLN A 92 -9.04 -3.67 -8.33
C GLN A 92 -9.45 -2.35 -7.71
N VAL A 93 -9.41 -2.26 -6.38
CA VAL A 93 -9.76 -1.05 -5.63
C VAL A 93 -8.71 -0.81 -4.57
N TYR A 94 -8.15 0.39 -4.54
CA TYR A 94 -7.07 0.75 -3.63
C TYR A 94 -7.10 2.25 -3.29
N PRO A 95 -6.63 2.64 -2.09
CA PRO A 95 -6.49 4.03 -1.73
C PRO A 95 -5.33 4.69 -2.50
N GLN A 96 -5.32 6.01 -2.57
CA GLN A 96 -4.27 6.79 -3.24
C GLN A 96 -3.62 7.76 -2.28
N THR A 97 -2.29 7.65 -2.17
CA THR A 97 -1.44 8.58 -1.42
C THR A 97 -1.17 9.83 -2.26
N PRO A 98 -1.00 11.01 -1.64
CA PRO A 98 -0.68 12.25 -2.35
C PRO A 98 0.63 12.20 -3.15
N VAL A 99 1.57 11.36 -2.72
CA VAL A 99 2.88 11.16 -3.34
C VAL A 99 3.16 9.67 -3.49
N SER A 100 3.92 9.29 -4.52
CA SER A 100 4.26 7.89 -4.82
C SER A 100 5.25 7.29 -3.83
N SER A 101 6.09 8.12 -3.23
CA SER A 101 7.05 7.73 -2.20
C SER A 101 7.24 8.85 -1.19
N PHE A 102 7.48 8.51 0.07
CA PHE A 102 7.63 9.47 1.16
C PHE A 102 8.48 8.90 2.30
N ASP A 103 8.93 9.76 3.21
CA ASP A 103 9.67 9.42 4.42
C ASP A 103 8.95 9.90 5.70
N GLU A 104 8.18 10.99 5.59
CA GLU A 104 7.36 11.52 6.67
C GLU A 104 6.34 10.50 7.22
N GLY A 105 6.22 10.43 8.54
CA GLY A 105 5.29 9.52 9.22
C GLY A 105 5.72 8.06 9.26
N VAL A 106 6.93 7.73 8.78
CA VAL A 106 7.49 6.38 8.88
C VAL A 106 8.33 6.25 10.16
N HIS A 107 8.02 5.24 10.96
CA HIS A 107 8.71 4.92 12.20
C HIS A 107 9.20 3.48 12.16
N ILE A 108 10.53 3.28 12.16
CA ILE A 108 11.12 1.96 12.36
C ILE A 108 11.13 1.69 13.87
N ASP A 109 10.23 0.84 14.34
CA ASP A 109 9.96 0.64 15.76
C ASP A 109 10.99 -0.27 16.42
N SER A 110 11.28 -1.42 15.80
CA SER A 110 12.26 -2.39 16.30
C SER A 110 12.88 -3.22 15.17
N TYR A 111 14.08 -3.74 15.42
CA TYR A 111 14.73 -4.71 14.55
C TYR A 111 15.49 -5.76 15.37
N GLU A 112 15.02 -7.00 15.37
CA GLU A 112 15.60 -8.12 16.12
C GLU A 112 15.46 -9.42 15.33
N ASN A 113 16.50 -10.25 15.26
CA ASN A 113 16.46 -11.55 14.56
C ASN A 113 15.97 -11.46 13.10
N ASN A 114 16.42 -10.44 12.36
CA ASN A 114 15.95 -10.09 11.00
C ASN A 114 14.47 -9.69 10.91
N GLN A 115 13.77 -9.54 12.04
CA GLN A 115 12.38 -9.08 12.06
C GLN A 115 12.35 -7.56 12.16
N LEU A 116 11.81 -6.91 11.12
CA LEU A 116 11.62 -5.47 11.06
C LEU A 116 10.18 -5.12 11.46
N ARG A 117 10.02 -4.29 12.48
CA ARG A 117 8.74 -3.67 12.82
C ARG A 117 8.75 -2.20 12.46
N MET A 118 7.70 -1.77 11.79
CA MET A 118 7.55 -0.40 11.31
C MET A 118 6.09 0.04 11.38
N THR A 119 5.88 1.29 11.77
CA THR A 119 4.59 1.97 11.72
C THR A 119 4.66 3.09 10.69
N ILE A 120 3.68 3.17 9.81
CA ILE A 120 3.55 4.21 8.78
C ILE A 120 2.25 4.96 9.04
N VAL A 121 2.36 6.26 9.28
CA VAL A 121 1.23 7.19 9.39
C VAL A 121 1.24 8.06 8.15
N THR A 122 0.16 8.01 7.36
CA THR A 122 0.07 8.77 6.11
C THR A 122 -1.37 9.23 5.86
N SER A 123 -1.56 10.05 4.84
CA SER A 123 -2.88 10.48 4.41
C SER A 123 -3.19 9.94 3.01
N PHE A 124 -4.46 9.81 2.71
CA PHE A 124 -4.97 9.45 1.39
C PHE A 124 -5.98 10.49 0.94
N PHE A 125 -6.02 10.75 -0.36
CA PHE A 125 -6.93 11.77 -0.93
C PHE A 125 -8.12 11.17 -1.70
N ALA A 126 -8.06 9.86 -1.99
CA ALA A 126 -9.09 9.17 -2.75
C ALA A 126 -8.99 7.65 -2.62
N ILE A 127 -10.07 6.97 -2.99
CA ILE A 127 -10.10 5.54 -3.32
C ILE A 127 -10.43 5.42 -4.81
N TYR A 128 -9.62 4.66 -5.53
CA TYR A 128 -9.77 4.41 -6.96
C TYR A 128 -10.13 2.95 -7.17
N GLY A 129 -11.03 2.70 -8.12
CA GLY A 129 -11.40 1.36 -8.55
C GLY A 129 -11.43 1.25 -10.07
N MET A 130 -10.91 0.14 -10.58
CA MET A 130 -10.92 -0.16 -12.01
C MET A 130 -11.25 -1.64 -12.23
N GLN A 131 -12.10 -1.91 -13.22
CA GLN A 131 -12.37 -3.26 -13.67
C GLN A 131 -11.18 -3.79 -14.46
N ASN A 132 -10.73 -5.01 -14.15
CA ASN A 132 -9.69 -5.69 -14.91
C ASN A 132 -10.15 -5.91 -16.36
N GLN A 133 -9.33 -5.49 -17.31
CA GLN A 133 -9.53 -5.74 -18.73
C GLN A 133 -8.45 -6.71 -19.22
N GLU A 134 -8.83 -7.74 -19.99
CA GLU A 134 -7.85 -8.67 -20.57
C GLU A 134 -6.95 -7.99 -21.62
N HIS A 135 -7.50 -7.01 -22.35
CA HIS A 135 -6.80 -6.30 -23.42
C HIS A 135 -7.09 -4.79 -23.35
N PRO A 136 -6.44 -4.05 -22.44
CA PRO A 136 -6.56 -2.60 -22.41
C PRO A 136 -6.01 -2.04 -23.74
N ILE A 137 -6.84 -1.27 -24.44
CA ILE A 137 -6.41 -0.55 -25.63
C ILE A 137 -5.73 0.72 -25.16
N MET A 138 -4.42 0.83 -25.34
CA MET A 138 -3.69 2.07 -25.05
C MET A 138 -4.32 3.22 -25.84
N ASP A 139 -4.46 4.38 -25.19
CA ASP A 139 -5.02 5.62 -25.75
C ASP A 139 -6.54 5.64 -25.99
N LYS A 140 -7.28 4.57 -25.65
CA LYS A 140 -8.74 4.62 -25.61
C LYS A 140 -9.21 5.07 -24.22
N ALA A 141 -10.22 5.94 -24.17
CA ALA A 141 -10.92 6.23 -22.92
C ALA A 141 -11.52 4.94 -22.32
N ALA A 142 -11.49 4.84 -20.99
CA ALA A 142 -12.13 3.73 -20.29
C ALA A 142 -13.63 3.70 -20.60
N ASP A 143 -14.18 2.51 -20.83
CA ASP A 143 -15.60 2.35 -21.08
C ASP A 143 -16.41 2.76 -19.84
N GLU A 144 -17.58 3.35 -20.04
CA GLU A 144 -18.42 3.80 -18.95
C GLU A 144 -18.79 2.65 -17.99
N GLY A 145 -18.67 2.90 -16.68
CA GLY A 145 -18.91 1.90 -15.64
C GLY A 145 -17.77 0.90 -15.42
N THR A 146 -16.60 1.10 -16.02
CA THR A 146 -15.38 0.27 -15.75
C THR A 146 -14.41 0.93 -14.77
N TYR A 147 -14.78 2.09 -14.25
CA TYR A 147 -13.97 2.91 -13.35
C TYR A 147 -14.84 3.56 -12.27
N VAL A 148 -14.29 3.72 -11.07
CA VAL A 148 -14.89 4.45 -9.95
C VAL A 148 -13.84 5.27 -9.23
N GLN A 149 -14.22 6.46 -8.76
CA GLN A 149 -13.37 7.29 -7.93
C GLN A 149 -14.19 7.97 -6.84
N VAL A 150 -13.82 7.72 -5.58
CA VAL A 150 -14.34 8.46 -4.43
C VAL A 150 -13.24 9.38 -3.91
N ARG A 151 -13.39 10.69 -4.12
CA ARG A 151 -12.45 11.71 -3.64
C ARG A 151 -12.83 12.15 -2.24
N ARG A 152 -12.02 11.74 -1.26
CA ARG A 152 -12.20 12.11 0.15
C ARG A 152 -10.86 11.97 0.85
N ASN A 153 -10.54 12.93 1.71
CA ASN A 153 -9.36 12.84 2.56
C ASN A 153 -9.63 11.88 3.73
N PHE A 154 -8.69 10.98 4.01
CA PHE A 154 -8.73 10.08 5.15
C PHE A 154 -7.31 9.75 5.64
N GLU A 155 -7.21 9.42 6.92
CA GLU A 155 -5.95 9.10 7.57
C GLU A 155 -5.63 7.60 7.47
N GLY A 156 -4.36 7.25 7.44
CA GLY A 156 -3.84 5.89 7.31
C GLY A 156 -2.87 5.52 8.41
N VAL A 157 -3.04 4.34 8.99
CA VAL A 157 -2.04 3.70 9.85
C VAL A 157 -1.76 2.31 9.32
N ILE A 158 -0.50 2.05 8.95
CA ILE A 158 -0.06 0.75 8.45
C ILE A 158 1.02 0.23 9.39
N LYS A 159 0.84 -0.98 9.91
CA LYS A 159 1.86 -1.65 10.71
C LYS A 159 2.43 -2.83 9.97
N LEU A 160 3.75 -2.87 9.91
CA LEU A 160 4.51 -3.94 9.31
C LEU A 160 5.26 -4.68 10.41
N ASP A 161 5.15 -6.01 10.39
CA ASP A 161 5.99 -6.94 11.13
C ASP A 161 6.48 -7.96 10.11
N LEU A 162 7.61 -7.67 9.46
CA LEU A 162 8.11 -8.42 8.29
C LEU A 162 9.56 -8.87 8.49
N THR A 163 9.91 -10.03 7.92
CA THR A 163 11.30 -10.48 7.89
C THR A 163 12.08 -9.72 6.82
N LEU A 164 13.17 -9.05 7.20
CA LEU A 164 14.10 -8.39 6.29
C LEU A 164 15.17 -9.38 5.81
N VAL A 165 15.14 -9.72 4.53
CA VAL A 165 16.11 -10.64 3.91
C VAL A 165 17.24 -9.82 3.31
N ILE A 166 18.42 -9.92 3.91
CA ILE A 166 19.65 -9.27 3.45
C ILE A 166 20.54 -10.35 2.81
N GLU A 167 21.01 -10.10 1.59
CA GLU A 167 21.95 -10.96 0.85
C GLU A 167 23.41 -10.62 1.15
#